data_AF-A0ABD5IX86-F1
#
_entry.id   AF-A0ABD5IX86-F1
#
_cell.length_a   1.000
_cell.length_b   1.000
_cell.length_c   1.000
_cell.angle_alpha   90.00
_cell.angle_beta   90.00
_cell.angle_gamma   90.00
#
_symmetry.space_group_name_H-M   'P 1'
#
loop_
_entity.id
_entity.type
_entity.pdbx_description
1 polymer ?
#
loop_
_entity_poly.entity_id
_entity_poly.type
_entity_poly.pdbx_seq_one_letter_code
_entity_poly.pdbx_strand_id
1 'polypeptide(L)'
;MFKPVKPAFTQLVPVPKEYIGGDYYFRESEEENTIAYYIYEPISPEELIILKKPDPRRFKIEEVLTSHKVHSLSAAVMNFIVGGVIRRIQSKKIGERPKKYSFIIHTEQKKQAHEWQEEVVIEMKQHLSVIVHENPELLTDLIKESYDNLKKSLLLLNCDVPEFQEVKYEVIQAIRKDHIMITKVNSEKDVNELLDDTGQLKLRVPLNIFIGGQILDRGVTIGNLIGFYYGRSPKTFQQDTVLQHSRMFGYRPIQDLAVTRFYTTEEIYDVMRKIHEFDSALRAAIENGNDNGVIFIQKDTSNKIIPCSPNKILMSKVTTLKPLKRLLPIGFQTGYKTYISKTVQEIDKMVDSFVQGNAPVLIDLKDAVTIIEKIHETFDPEAGERWDVKAFISSMEYLANNVPEQHIGKVWCVVRKDRNIARFRKSTGRYEDAPDTASGGQNELNVAKRIATENPVLILTRQQGLEEQGWRGAPFWWPVLVTPVKTPTVVFTSEVQE
;
A
#
# COMPACT_ATOMS: atom_id res chain seq x y z
N MET A 1 29.46 14.94 30.13
CA MET A 1 28.90 13.67 29.61
C MET A 1 27.38 13.80 29.63
N PHE A 2 26.77 14.20 28.50
CA PHE A 2 25.32 14.31 28.39
C PHE A 2 24.74 12.89 28.36
N LYS A 3 24.12 12.44 29.44
CA LYS A 3 23.36 11.18 29.42
C LYS A 3 21.99 11.48 28.80
N PRO A 4 21.53 10.74 27.79
CA PRO A 4 20.18 10.91 27.27
C PRO A 4 19.18 10.67 28.41
N VAL A 5 18.27 11.62 28.62
CA VAL A 5 17.20 11.51 29.59
C VAL A 5 16.26 10.41 29.09
N LYS A 6 16.26 9.26 29.75
CA LYS A 6 15.29 8.19 29.50
C LYS A 6 13.99 8.51 30.28
N PRO A 7 12.81 8.24 29.70
CA PRO A 7 11.56 8.37 30.44
C PRO A 7 11.57 7.44 31.65
N ALA A 8 10.97 7.86 32.77
CA ALA A 8 10.93 7.08 34.00
C ALA A 8 10.18 5.75 33.84
N PHE A 9 9.22 5.70 32.92
CA PHE A 9 8.51 4.50 32.48
C PHE A 9 8.03 4.71 31.04
N THR A 10 7.74 3.60 30.35
CA THR A 10 7.03 3.61 29.07
C THR A 10 5.88 2.63 29.19
N GLN A 11 4.66 3.08 28.93
CA GLN A 11 3.47 2.24 28.98
C GLN A 11 2.71 2.39 27.67
N LEU A 12 2.23 1.26 27.15
CA LEU A 12 1.37 1.27 25.98
C LEU A 12 -0.06 1.62 26.38
N VAL A 13 -0.64 2.56 25.63
CA VAL A 13 -2.06 2.88 25.76
C VAL A 13 -2.85 1.76 25.08
N PRO A 14 -3.85 1.15 25.76
CA PRO A 14 -4.68 0.13 25.15
C PRO A 14 -5.45 0.73 23.96
N VAL A 15 -5.55 -0.03 22.87
CA VAL A 15 -6.32 0.37 21.69
C VAL A 15 -7.68 -0.36 21.76
N PRO A 16 -8.81 0.37 21.81
CA PRO A 16 -10.13 -0.25 21.80
C PRO A 16 -10.38 -1.03 20.51
N LYS A 17 -11.23 -2.07 20.56
CA LYS A 17 -11.54 -2.92 19.39
C LYS A 17 -12.25 -2.16 18.28
N GLU A 18 -12.94 -1.09 18.63
CA GLU A 18 -13.72 -0.23 17.73
C GLU A 18 -12.83 0.79 17.00
N TYR A 19 -11.56 0.91 17.38
CA TYR A 19 -10.61 1.80 16.72
C TYR A 19 -10.02 1.12 15.49
N ILE A 20 -10.23 1.70 14.32
CA ILE A 20 -9.66 1.20 13.07
C ILE A 20 -8.27 1.78 12.91
N GLY A 21 -7.26 0.92 12.97
CA GLY A 21 -5.84 1.27 12.85
C GLY A 21 -5.13 0.58 11.69
N GLY A 22 -3.80 0.62 11.69
CA GLY A 22 -2.99 0.06 10.60
C GLY A 22 -3.19 -1.44 10.36
N ASP A 23 -3.47 -2.23 11.40
CA ASP A 23 -3.70 -3.68 11.23
C ASP A 23 -4.89 -3.93 10.30
N TYR A 24 -5.97 -3.14 10.42
CA TYR A 24 -7.13 -3.25 9.54
C TYR A 24 -6.76 -2.91 8.08
N TYR A 25 -6.05 -1.80 7.85
CA TYR A 25 -5.74 -1.34 6.49
C TYR A 25 -4.62 -2.13 5.79
N PHE A 26 -3.71 -2.78 6.53
CA PHE A 26 -2.48 -3.35 5.97
C PHE A 26 -2.23 -4.83 6.33
N ARG A 27 -2.91 -5.39 7.33
CA ARG A 27 -2.81 -6.82 7.68
C ARG A 27 -4.07 -7.57 7.29
N GLU A 28 -5.23 -7.13 7.79
CA GLU A 28 -6.51 -7.76 7.43
C GLU A 28 -6.82 -7.63 5.93
N SER A 29 -6.29 -6.60 5.28
CA SER A 29 -6.41 -6.38 3.84
C SER A 29 -5.65 -7.39 2.96
N GLU A 30 -4.83 -8.27 3.56
CA GLU A 30 -4.19 -9.38 2.84
C GLU A 30 -5.13 -10.60 2.70
N GLU A 31 -6.27 -10.62 3.41
CA GLU A 31 -7.23 -11.72 3.43
C GLU A 31 -8.47 -11.42 2.57
N GLU A 32 -8.67 -12.14 1.46
CA GLU A 32 -9.73 -11.86 0.46
C GLU A 32 -11.18 -11.90 1.02
N ASN A 33 -11.38 -12.59 2.15
CA ASN A 33 -12.67 -12.74 2.83
C ASN A 33 -12.96 -11.63 3.86
N THR A 34 -12.12 -10.59 3.95
CA THR A 34 -12.34 -9.44 4.85
C THR A 34 -12.81 -8.21 4.08
N ILE A 35 -13.45 -7.27 4.80
CA ILE A 35 -13.84 -5.98 4.22
C ILE A 35 -12.61 -5.16 3.87
N ALA A 36 -11.58 -5.23 4.72
CA ALA A 36 -10.33 -4.51 4.56
C ALA A 36 -9.67 -4.74 3.19
N TYR A 37 -9.79 -5.94 2.64
CA TYR A 37 -9.24 -6.30 1.34
C TYR A 37 -9.73 -5.40 0.19
N TYR A 38 -10.99 -4.95 0.26
CA TYR A 38 -11.65 -4.15 -0.76
C TYR A 38 -11.48 -2.64 -0.56
N ILE A 39 -10.75 -2.20 0.47
CA ILE A 39 -10.61 -0.77 0.75
C ILE A 39 -9.61 -0.12 -0.21
N TYR A 40 -8.47 -0.76 -0.44
CA TYR A 40 -7.41 -0.17 -1.27
C TYR A 40 -7.72 -0.30 -2.76
N GLU A 41 -7.76 0.85 -3.44
CA GLU A 41 -7.95 0.97 -4.89
C GLU A 41 -6.72 1.71 -5.49
N PRO A 42 -5.96 1.09 -6.40
CA PRO A 42 -4.73 1.69 -6.93
C PRO A 42 -5.04 2.85 -7.89
N ILE A 43 -4.27 3.94 -7.77
CA ILE A 43 -4.26 5.07 -8.72
C ILE A 43 -3.01 4.99 -9.60
N SER A 44 -3.15 5.27 -10.90
CA SER A 44 -1.98 5.42 -11.78
C SER A 44 -1.15 6.68 -11.44
N PRO A 45 0.19 6.62 -11.42
CA PRO A 45 1.02 7.81 -11.24
C PRO A 45 0.76 8.91 -12.28
N GLU A 46 0.42 8.53 -13.51
CA GLU A 46 0.07 9.45 -14.60
C GLU A 46 -1.18 10.28 -14.28
N GLU A 47 -2.21 9.65 -13.70
CA GLU A 47 -3.43 10.35 -13.27
C GLU A 47 -3.11 11.41 -12.21
N LEU A 48 -2.28 11.09 -11.22
CA LEU A 48 -1.83 12.09 -10.24
C LEU A 48 -1.09 13.26 -10.90
N ILE A 49 -0.29 13.01 -11.94
CA ILE A 49 0.40 14.08 -12.70
C ILE A 49 -0.61 14.97 -13.42
N ILE A 50 -1.64 14.40 -14.03
CA ILE A 50 -2.72 15.12 -14.72
C ILE A 50 -3.49 16.01 -13.74
N LEU A 51 -3.71 15.53 -12.52
CA LEU A 51 -4.41 16.28 -11.47
C LEU A 51 -3.57 17.36 -10.78
N LYS A 52 -2.31 17.59 -11.18
CA LYS A 52 -1.48 18.68 -10.61
C LYS A 52 -1.77 20.05 -11.22
N LYS A 53 -2.15 20.09 -12.50
CA LYS A 53 -2.42 21.33 -13.24
C LYS A 53 -3.21 21.03 -14.52
N PRO A 54 -3.98 21.99 -15.04
CA PRO A 54 -4.65 21.84 -16.31
C PRO A 54 -3.65 21.68 -17.46
N ASP A 55 -3.88 20.68 -18.31
CA ASP A 55 -3.18 20.47 -19.58
C ASP A 55 -4.15 19.85 -20.60
N PRO A 56 -4.81 20.68 -21.44
CA PRO A 56 -5.79 20.22 -22.42
C PRO A 56 -5.23 19.22 -23.45
N ARG A 57 -3.90 19.14 -23.59
CA ARG A 57 -3.25 18.16 -24.49
C ARG A 57 -3.24 16.76 -23.88
N ARG A 58 -3.27 16.66 -22.54
CA ARG A 58 -3.24 15.39 -21.80
C ARG A 58 -4.63 14.96 -21.36
N PHE A 59 -5.47 15.91 -20.96
CA PHE A 59 -6.81 15.64 -20.45
C PHE A 59 -7.72 16.84 -20.72
N LYS A 60 -8.87 16.53 -21.32
CA LYS A 60 -9.96 17.47 -21.57
C LYS A 60 -11.00 17.33 -20.45
N ILE A 61 -11.30 18.43 -19.77
CA ILE A 61 -12.18 18.42 -18.60
C ILE A 61 -13.60 17.98 -18.95
N GLU A 62 -14.02 18.22 -20.20
CA GLU A 62 -15.32 17.84 -20.73
C GLU A 62 -15.49 16.31 -20.82
N GLU A 63 -14.39 15.57 -20.83
CA GLU A 63 -14.36 14.10 -20.88
C GLU A 63 -14.19 13.47 -19.49
N VAL A 64 -14.35 14.22 -18.39
CA VAL A 64 -14.05 13.78 -17.01
C VAL A 64 -14.76 12.49 -16.58
N LEU A 65 -15.95 12.20 -17.11
CA LEU A 65 -16.71 10.98 -16.77
C LEU A 65 -16.28 9.75 -17.57
N THR A 66 -15.67 9.92 -18.75
CA THR A 66 -15.40 8.83 -19.70
C THR A 66 -13.92 8.64 -19.99
N SER A 67 -13.06 9.60 -19.59
CA SER A 67 -11.64 9.56 -19.87
C SER A 67 -10.91 8.54 -18.99
N HIS A 68 -10.24 7.58 -19.62
CA HIS A 68 -9.35 6.63 -18.94
C HIS A 68 -8.20 7.29 -18.16
N LYS A 69 -7.91 8.58 -18.42
CA LYS A 69 -6.82 9.32 -17.79
C LYS A 69 -7.10 9.79 -16.36
N VAL A 70 -8.37 9.90 -15.99
CA VAL A 70 -8.85 10.33 -14.66
C VAL A 70 -9.91 9.36 -14.12
N HIS A 71 -9.85 8.11 -14.59
CA HIS A 71 -10.85 7.09 -14.27
C HIS A 71 -10.87 6.78 -12.77
N SER A 72 -9.72 6.78 -12.08
CA SER A 72 -9.69 6.49 -10.65
C SER A 72 -10.43 7.58 -9.86
N LEU A 73 -10.28 8.85 -10.25
CA LEU A 73 -11.00 9.98 -9.64
C LEU A 73 -12.50 9.92 -9.90
N SER A 74 -12.92 9.63 -11.14
CA SER A 74 -14.35 9.52 -11.47
C SER A 74 -15.00 8.33 -10.78
N ALA A 75 -14.35 7.16 -10.77
CA ALA A 75 -14.76 6.00 -9.99
C ALA A 75 -14.81 6.32 -8.48
N ALA A 76 -13.83 7.06 -7.96
CA ALA A 76 -13.80 7.42 -6.54
C ALA A 76 -14.98 8.31 -6.11
N VAL A 77 -15.29 9.33 -6.90
CA VAL A 77 -16.45 10.20 -6.65
C VAL A 77 -17.76 9.41 -6.78
N MET A 78 -17.90 8.56 -7.79
CA MET A 78 -19.10 7.74 -7.97
C MET A 78 -19.27 6.71 -6.84
N ASN A 79 -18.20 6.01 -6.44
CA ASN A 79 -18.20 5.10 -5.29
C ASN A 79 -18.59 5.82 -3.99
N PHE A 80 -18.11 7.04 -3.78
CA PHE A 80 -18.52 7.85 -2.64
C PHE A 80 -20.02 8.17 -2.65
N ILE A 81 -20.56 8.62 -3.80
CA ILE A 81 -21.98 8.96 -3.94
C ILE A 81 -22.85 7.72 -3.71
N VAL A 82 -22.53 6.62 -4.39
CA VAL A 82 -23.28 5.36 -4.28
C VAL A 82 -23.18 4.77 -2.87
N GLY A 83 -21.99 4.74 -2.28
CA GLY A 83 -21.76 4.26 -0.92
C GLY A 83 -22.51 5.07 0.14
N GLY A 84 -22.46 6.40 0.04
CA GLY A 84 -23.21 7.28 0.93
C GLY A 84 -24.73 7.11 0.78
N VAL A 85 -25.24 6.89 -0.43
CA VAL A 85 -26.66 6.58 -0.67
C VAL A 85 -27.05 5.23 -0.07
N ILE A 86 -26.25 4.17 -0.29
CA ILE A 86 -26.49 2.84 0.30
C ILE A 86 -26.62 2.93 1.82
N ARG A 87 -25.66 3.60 2.48
CA ARG A 87 -25.68 3.76 3.93
C ARG A 87 -26.91 4.53 4.42
N ARG A 88 -27.32 5.57 3.69
CA ARG A 88 -28.54 6.33 4.00
C ARG A 88 -29.80 5.50 3.83
N ILE A 89 -29.88 4.64 2.80
CA ILE A 89 -30.99 3.69 2.63
C ILE A 89 -31.02 2.72 3.81
N GLN A 90 -29.88 2.12 4.16
CA GLN A 90 -29.77 1.19 5.29
C GLN A 90 -30.22 1.85 6.61
N SER A 91 -29.78 3.08 6.91
CA SER A 91 -30.26 3.82 8.09
C SER A 91 -31.78 4.04 8.07
N LYS A 92 -32.36 4.43 6.93
CA LYS A 92 -33.82 4.61 6.81
C LYS A 92 -34.57 3.30 7.12
N LYS A 93 -34.09 2.16 6.59
CA LYS A 93 -34.73 0.84 6.76
C LYS A 93 -34.75 0.37 8.22
N ILE A 94 -33.73 0.71 9.00
CA ILE A 94 -33.66 0.39 10.43
C ILE A 94 -34.25 1.48 11.34
N GLY A 95 -34.92 2.50 10.77
CA GLY A 95 -35.57 3.58 11.52
C GLY A 95 -34.61 4.64 12.09
N GLU A 96 -33.33 4.62 11.70
CA GLU A 96 -32.35 5.61 12.09
C GLU A 96 -32.39 6.86 11.21
N ARG A 97 -32.06 8.02 11.80
CA ARG A 97 -31.91 9.26 11.03
C ARG A 97 -30.76 9.12 10.03
N PRO A 98 -30.98 9.34 8.72
CA PRO A 98 -29.93 9.17 7.72
C PRO A 98 -28.76 10.13 7.94
N LYS A 99 -27.57 9.57 8.19
CA LYS A 99 -26.34 10.32 8.41
C LYS A 99 -25.87 11.03 7.14
N LYS A 100 -25.03 12.05 7.33
CA LYS A 100 -24.31 12.73 6.25
C LYS A 100 -22.92 12.11 6.15
N TYR A 101 -22.39 11.98 4.94
CA TYR A 101 -21.12 11.32 4.69
C TYR A 101 -20.12 12.29 4.07
N SER A 102 -18.84 11.98 4.25
CA SER A 102 -17.73 12.79 3.76
C SER A 102 -16.75 12.00 2.91
N PHE A 103 -16.11 12.71 1.99
CA PHE A 103 -15.05 12.25 1.10
C PHE A 103 -13.93 13.29 1.09
N ILE A 104 -12.67 12.85 1.10
CA ILE A 104 -11.52 13.75 1.05
C ILE A 104 -10.71 13.49 -0.21
N ILE A 105 -10.35 14.58 -0.89
CA ILE A 105 -9.39 14.57 -1.99
C ILE A 105 -8.17 15.38 -1.54
N HIS A 106 -7.03 14.70 -1.45
CA HIS A 106 -5.76 15.26 -0.99
C HIS A 106 -4.58 14.67 -1.78
N THR A 107 -4.23 15.29 -2.90
CA THR A 107 -3.14 14.77 -3.74
C THR A 107 -1.85 15.58 -3.68
N GLU A 108 -1.90 16.86 -3.28
CA GLU A 108 -0.75 17.75 -3.36
C GLU A 108 -0.68 18.77 -2.21
N GLN A 109 0.47 19.43 -2.07
CA GLN A 109 0.64 20.54 -1.11
C GLN A 109 0.32 21.91 -1.70
N LYS A 110 0.44 22.05 -3.02
CA LYS A 110 0.33 23.35 -3.71
C LYS A 110 -1.13 23.73 -3.93
N LYS A 111 -1.49 24.97 -3.56
CA LYS A 111 -2.83 25.53 -3.76
C LYS A 111 -3.35 25.43 -5.19
N GLN A 112 -2.49 25.66 -6.19
CA GLN A 112 -2.86 25.58 -7.61
C GLN A 112 -3.36 24.18 -8.02
N ALA A 113 -2.80 23.12 -7.43
CA ALA A 113 -3.26 21.76 -7.70
C ALA A 113 -4.65 21.53 -7.11
N HIS A 114 -4.94 22.09 -5.93
CA HIS A 114 -6.27 22.00 -5.30
C HIS A 114 -7.33 22.78 -6.07
N GLU A 115 -6.99 23.95 -6.61
CA GLU A 115 -7.88 24.72 -7.50
C GLU A 115 -8.25 23.92 -8.74
N TRP A 116 -7.26 23.31 -9.40
CA TRP A 116 -7.51 22.45 -10.56
C TRP A 116 -8.37 21.23 -10.20
N GLN A 117 -8.11 20.58 -9.08
CA GLN A 117 -8.91 19.43 -8.62
C GLN A 117 -10.35 19.83 -8.29
N GLU A 118 -10.53 21.00 -7.68
CA GLU A 118 -11.85 21.56 -7.44
C GLU A 118 -12.59 21.79 -8.76
N GLU A 119 -11.97 22.41 -9.74
CA GLU A 119 -12.55 22.60 -11.08
C GLU A 119 -12.96 21.26 -11.71
N VAL A 120 -12.09 20.24 -11.69
CA VAL A 120 -12.38 18.90 -12.24
C VAL A 120 -13.57 18.24 -11.55
N VAL A 121 -13.65 18.29 -10.22
CA VAL A 121 -14.73 17.64 -9.46
C VAL A 121 -16.04 18.42 -9.57
N ILE A 122 -15.98 19.76 -9.66
CA ILE A 122 -17.14 20.60 -9.96
C ILE A 122 -17.67 20.28 -11.36
N GLU A 123 -16.80 20.20 -12.36
CA GLU A 123 -17.19 19.86 -13.74
C GLU A 123 -17.82 18.47 -13.78
N MET A 124 -17.24 17.51 -13.06
CA MET A 124 -17.80 16.16 -12.92
C MET A 124 -19.23 16.21 -12.35
N LYS A 125 -19.46 16.97 -11.28
CA LYS A 125 -20.81 17.14 -10.69
C LYS A 125 -21.78 17.79 -11.68
N GLN A 126 -21.34 18.79 -12.44
CA GLN A 126 -22.17 19.44 -13.46
C GLN A 126 -22.54 18.44 -14.58
N HIS A 127 -21.56 17.70 -15.09
CA HIS A 127 -21.78 16.65 -16.09
C HIS A 127 -22.74 15.57 -15.59
N LEU A 128 -22.59 15.11 -14.34
CA LEU A 128 -23.54 14.18 -13.72
C LEU A 128 -24.98 14.74 -13.73
N SER A 129 -25.13 16.05 -13.50
CA SER A 129 -26.45 16.71 -13.49
C SER A 129 -27.06 16.80 -14.89
N VAL A 130 -26.23 16.97 -15.93
CA VAL A 130 -26.65 16.99 -17.34
C VAL A 130 -27.05 15.59 -17.81
N ILE A 131 -26.21 14.56 -17.59
CA ILE A 131 -26.47 13.21 -18.09
C ILE A 131 -27.69 12.54 -17.43
N VAL A 132 -28.11 12.99 -16.25
CA VAL A 132 -29.39 12.56 -15.64
C VAL A 132 -30.58 12.78 -16.59
N HIS A 133 -30.49 13.77 -17.48
CA HIS A 133 -31.52 14.11 -18.46
C HIS A 133 -31.12 13.68 -19.87
N GLU A 134 -29.87 13.91 -20.27
CA GLU A 134 -29.42 13.76 -21.66
C GLU A 134 -28.88 12.36 -22.00
N ASN A 135 -28.31 11.64 -21.01
CA ASN A 135 -27.76 10.30 -21.22
C ASN A 135 -27.94 9.40 -19.98
N PRO A 136 -29.17 8.94 -19.71
CA PRO A 136 -29.49 8.13 -18.53
C PRO A 136 -28.83 6.74 -18.54
N GLU A 137 -28.47 6.23 -19.72
CA GLU A 137 -27.79 4.94 -19.89
C GLU A 137 -26.37 5.04 -19.34
N LEU A 138 -25.58 6.04 -19.77
CA LEU A 138 -24.24 6.28 -19.24
C LEU A 138 -24.24 6.43 -17.71
N LEU A 139 -25.19 7.21 -17.17
CA LEU A 139 -25.31 7.34 -15.72
C LEU A 139 -25.63 6.01 -15.04
N THR A 140 -26.50 5.19 -15.66
CA THR A 140 -26.83 3.86 -15.13
C THR A 140 -25.61 2.97 -15.07
N ASP A 141 -24.75 3.00 -16.09
CA ASP A 141 -23.52 2.22 -16.14
C ASP A 141 -22.53 2.65 -15.05
N LEU A 142 -22.32 3.97 -14.88
CA LEU A 142 -21.47 4.52 -13.81
C LEU A 142 -21.96 4.12 -12.40
N ILE A 143 -23.27 4.18 -12.17
CA ILE A 143 -23.88 3.74 -10.90
C ILE A 143 -23.71 2.22 -10.72
N LYS A 144 -23.89 1.45 -11.80
CA LYS A 144 -23.80 -0.01 -11.78
C LYS A 144 -22.39 -0.49 -11.46
N GLU A 145 -21.39 0.09 -12.11
CA GLU A 145 -19.98 -0.18 -11.83
C GLU A 145 -19.65 0.06 -10.35
N SER A 146 -20.07 1.22 -9.83
CA SER A 146 -19.84 1.57 -8.42
C SER A 146 -20.60 0.66 -7.45
N TYR A 147 -21.85 0.33 -7.76
CA TYR A 147 -22.66 -0.60 -6.97
C TYR A 147 -22.03 -1.99 -6.91
N ASP A 148 -21.57 -2.51 -8.05
CA ASP A 148 -20.94 -3.84 -8.12
C ASP A 148 -19.56 -3.86 -7.44
N ASN A 149 -18.82 -2.74 -7.46
CA ASN A 149 -17.60 -2.59 -6.66
C ASN A 149 -17.91 -2.68 -5.16
N LEU A 150 -18.85 -1.88 -4.66
CA LEU A 150 -19.19 -1.79 -3.22
C LEU A 150 -19.91 -3.05 -2.72
N LYS A 151 -20.69 -3.71 -3.58
CA LYS A 151 -21.41 -4.93 -3.23
C LYS A 151 -20.49 -6.05 -2.74
N LYS A 152 -19.27 -6.15 -3.28
CA LYS A 152 -18.28 -7.17 -2.88
C LYS A 152 -18.00 -7.13 -1.38
N SER A 153 -17.70 -5.95 -0.85
CA SER A 153 -17.44 -5.74 0.58
C SER A 153 -18.71 -5.73 1.43
N LEU A 154 -19.85 -5.27 0.89
CA LEU A 154 -21.13 -5.30 1.60
C LEU A 154 -21.65 -6.73 1.83
N LEU A 155 -21.42 -7.66 0.90
CA LEU A 155 -21.82 -9.07 1.05
C LEU A 155 -21.05 -9.82 2.14
N LEU A 156 -19.91 -9.29 2.58
CA LEU A 156 -19.15 -9.84 3.71
C LEU A 156 -19.74 -9.44 5.07
N LEU A 157 -20.70 -8.52 5.08
CA LEU A 157 -21.46 -8.15 6.26
C LEU A 157 -22.80 -8.88 6.32
N ASN A 158 -23.21 -9.23 7.54
CA ASN A 158 -24.60 -9.59 7.84
C ASN A 158 -25.48 -8.32 7.91
N CYS A 159 -25.50 -7.51 6.85
CA CYS A 159 -26.35 -6.32 6.73
C CYS A 159 -27.23 -6.36 5.47
N ASP A 160 -28.35 -5.62 5.49
CA ASP A 160 -29.19 -5.42 4.32
C ASP A 160 -28.39 -4.77 3.19
N VAL A 161 -28.33 -5.40 2.02
CA VAL A 161 -27.72 -4.81 0.82
C VAL A 161 -28.87 -4.32 -0.06
N PRO A 162 -29.09 -3.00 -0.18
CA PRO A 162 -30.18 -2.47 -1.00
C PRO A 162 -30.12 -2.95 -2.45
N GLU A 163 -31.29 -3.11 -3.07
CA GLU A 163 -31.37 -3.51 -4.47
C GLU A 163 -30.83 -2.41 -5.40
N PHE A 164 -30.24 -2.82 -6.52
CA PHE A 164 -29.66 -1.88 -7.48
C PHE A 164 -30.65 -0.81 -7.95
N GLN A 165 -31.93 -1.16 -8.17
CA GLN A 165 -32.94 -0.18 -8.61
C GLN A 165 -33.25 0.86 -7.54
N GLU A 166 -33.28 0.46 -6.26
CA GLU A 166 -33.47 1.37 -5.12
C GLU A 166 -32.28 2.34 -5.02
N VAL A 167 -31.06 1.82 -5.12
CA VAL A 167 -29.82 2.62 -5.09
C VAL A 167 -29.78 3.58 -6.28
N LYS A 168 -30.03 3.10 -7.49
CA LYS A 168 -30.07 3.91 -8.71
C LYS A 168 -31.05 5.06 -8.57
N TYR A 169 -32.27 4.78 -8.09
CA TYR A 169 -33.28 5.81 -7.88
C TYR A 169 -32.79 6.87 -6.89
N GLU A 170 -32.30 6.49 -5.72
CA GLU A 170 -31.85 7.44 -4.69
C GLU A 170 -30.60 8.22 -5.11
N VAL A 171 -29.69 7.63 -5.90
CA VAL A 171 -28.54 8.35 -6.49
C VAL A 171 -29.01 9.43 -7.46
N ILE A 172 -29.93 9.10 -8.37
CA ILE A 172 -30.51 10.09 -9.30
C ILE A 172 -31.20 11.21 -8.52
N GLN A 173 -31.93 10.88 -7.44
CA GLN A 173 -32.54 11.88 -6.58
C GLN A 173 -31.51 12.74 -5.85
N ALA A 174 -30.40 12.17 -5.41
CA ALA A 174 -29.32 12.92 -4.76
C ALA A 174 -28.68 13.94 -5.72
N ILE A 175 -28.47 13.56 -6.99
CA ILE A 175 -27.96 14.47 -8.02
C ILE A 175 -28.99 15.57 -8.31
N ARG A 176 -30.26 15.22 -8.58
CA ARG A 176 -31.33 16.18 -8.92
C ARG A 176 -31.63 17.20 -7.82
N LYS A 177 -31.49 16.80 -6.55
CA LYS A 177 -31.77 17.66 -5.38
C LYS A 177 -30.53 18.38 -4.86
N ASP A 178 -29.43 18.36 -5.61
CA ASP A 178 -28.17 18.99 -5.26
C ASP A 178 -27.63 18.55 -3.87
N HIS A 179 -27.76 17.26 -3.55
CA HIS A 179 -27.33 16.70 -2.26
C HIS A 179 -25.81 16.48 -2.16
N ILE A 180 -25.04 16.92 -3.15
CA ILE A 180 -23.58 16.78 -3.24
C ILE A 180 -22.96 18.17 -3.10
N MET A 181 -22.20 18.39 -2.03
CA MET A 181 -21.49 19.65 -1.82
C MET A 181 -19.99 19.42 -1.95
N ILE A 182 -19.34 20.25 -2.76
CA ILE A 182 -17.88 20.29 -2.89
C ILE A 182 -17.39 21.51 -2.12
N THR A 183 -16.37 21.34 -1.29
CA THR A 183 -15.84 22.42 -0.45
C THR A 183 -14.32 22.36 -0.44
N LYS A 184 -13.70 23.43 -0.95
CA LYS A 184 -12.26 23.63 -0.85
C LYS A 184 -11.88 24.19 0.52
N VAL A 185 -10.82 23.65 1.12
CA VAL A 185 -10.29 24.04 2.44
C VAL A 185 -8.87 24.59 2.28
N ASN A 186 -8.72 25.92 2.33
CA ASN A 186 -7.51 26.63 1.87
C ASN A 186 -6.74 27.40 2.96
N SER A 187 -7.37 27.75 4.08
CA SER A 187 -6.74 28.47 5.20
C SER A 187 -7.27 28.02 6.56
N GLU A 188 -6.49 28.24 7.63
CA GLU A 188 -6.92 27.95 9.01
C GLU A 188 -8.15 28.78 9.41
N LYS A 189 -8.30 29.99 8.84
CA LYS A 189 -9.49 30.82 9.03
C LYS A 189 -10.73 30.16 8.42
N ASP A 190 -10.60 29.58 7.22
CA ASP A 190 -11.69 28.84 6.58
C ASP A 190 -12.10 27.63 7.43
N VAL A 191 -11.13 26.93 8.05
CA VAL A 191 -11.45 25.79 8.93
C VAL A 191 -12.36 26.22 10.07
N ASN A 192 -12.02 27.26 10.82
CA ASN A 192 -12.83 27.67 11.97
C ASN A 192 -14.29 28.00 11.59
N GLU A 193 -14.52 28.53 10.39
CA GLU A 193 -15.87 28.81 9.86
C GLU A 193 -16.58 27.55 9.32
N LEU A 194 -15.81 26.52 8.98
CA LEU A 194 -16.26 25.23 8.47
C LEU A 194 -16.41 24.19 9.58
N LEU A 195 -15.93 24.42 10.79
CA LEU A 195 -16.10 23.51 11.92
C LEU A 195 -17.53 23.60 12.51
N ASP A 196 -17.99 22.49 13.07
CA ASP A 196 -19.14 22.44 13.95
C ASP A 196 -18.73 22.62 15.42
N ASP A 197 -19.72 22.61 16.32
CA ASP A 197 -19.52 22.83 17.75
C ASP A 197 -18.65 21.75 18.42
N THR A 198 -18.39 20.63 17.73
CA THR A 198 -17.52 19.53 18.20
C THR A 198 -16.09 19.64 17.66
N GLY A 199 -15.79 20.67 16.88
CA GLY A 199 -14.49 20.85 16.23
C GLY A 199 -14.28 19.94 15.03
N GLN A 200 -15.35 19.42 14.41
CA GLN A 200 -15.31 18.61 13.19
C GLN A 200 -15.75 19.41 11.96
N LEU A 201 -15.30 19.03 10.75
CA LEU A 201 -15.83 19.67 9.54
C LEU A 201 -17.34 19.47 9.41
N LYS A 202 -18.06 20.59 9.31
CA LYS A 202 -19.51 20.65 9.25
C LYS A 202 -20.03 20.00 7.96
N LEU A 203 -20.76 18.91 8.12
CA LEU A 203 -21.47 18.26 7.02
C LEU A 203 -22.78 18.99 6.74
N ARG A 204 -22.86 19.72 5.62
CA ARG A 204 -24.00 20.63 5.31
C ARG A 204 -25.12 19.90 4.59
N VAL A 205 -24.78 19.09 3.59
CA VAL A 205 -25.74 18.29 2.79
C VAL A 205 -25.49 16.79 3.01
N PRO A 206 -26.30 15.87 2.44
CA PRO A 206 -26.09 14.42 2.60
C PRO A 206 -24.69 13.91 2.21
N LEU A 207 -24.09 14.43 1.14
CA LEU A 207 -22.79 13.98 0.61
C LEU A 207 -21.84 15.18 0.48
N ASN A 208 -20.72 15.17 1.20
CA ASN A 208 -19.79 16.30 1.26
C ASN A 208 -18.39 15.87 0.78
N ILE A 209 -17.87 16.52 -0.25
CA ILE A 209 -16.54 16.30 -0.80
C ILE A 209 -15.66 17.47 -0.35
N PHE A 210 -14.61 17.18 0.41
CA PHE A 210 -13.62 18.14 0.85
C PHE A 210 -12.36 18.02 0.01
N ILE A 211 -11.90 19.14 -0.54
CA ILE A 211 -10.67 19.23 -1.33
C ILE A 211 -9.74 20.15 -0.55
N GLY A 212 -8.58 19.66 -0.11
CA GLY A 212 -7.73 20.50 0.74
C GLY A 212 -6.27 20.13 0.71
N GLY A 213 -5.45 21.07 1.18
CA GLY A 213 -4.01 20.94 1.31
C GLY A 213 -3.56 20.60 2.73
N GLN A 214 -2.47 21.23 3.18
CA GLN A 214 -1.82 20.97 4.47
C GLN A 214 -2.69 21.15 5.71
N ILE A 215 -3.86 21.75 5.57
CA ILE A 215 -4.73 22.13 6.68
C ILE A 215 -5.62 20.96 7.11
N LEU A 216 -5.97 20.07 6.18
CA LEU A 216 -6.62 18.80 6.51
C LEU A 216 -5.68 17.85 7.26
N ASP A 217 -4.36 18.11 7.25
CA ASP A 217 -3.36 17.31 7.95
C ASP A 217 -3.26 17.62 9.45
N ARG A 218 -3.63 18.83 9.90
CA ARG A 218 -3.38 19.29 11.28
C ARG A 218 -4.65 19.27 12.14
N GLY A 219 -4.84 18.21 12.93
CA GLY A 219 -5.85 18.16 14.00
C GLY A 219 -7.35 18.20 13.63
N VAL A 220 -7.72 18.38 12.36
CA VAL A 220 -9.13 18.45 11.95
C VAL A 220 -9.73 17.03 11.87
N THR A 221 -10.80 16.80 12.63
CA THR A 221 -11.56 15.54 12.60
C THR A 221 -12.70 15.66 11.60
N ILE A 222 -12.90 14.63 10.78
CA ILE A 222 -13.92 14.63 9.72
C ILE A 222 -14.85 13.44 9.97
N GLY A 223 -16.07 13.73 10.40
CA GLY A 223 -17.08 12.73 10.70
C GLY A 223 -17.55 11.97 9.45
N ASN A 224 -17.90 10.69 9.65
CA ASN A 224 -18.52 9.81 8.64
C ASN A 224 -17.76 9.79 7.30
N LEU A 225 -16.43 9.76 7.38
CA LEU A 225 -15.55 9.68 6.22
C LEU A 225 -15.63 8.27 5.64
N ILE A 226 -15.99 8.15 4.36
CA ILE A 226 -16.11 6.86 3.66
C ILE A 226 -15.35 6.83 2.33
N GLY A 227 -14.47 7.79 2.11
CA GLY A 227 -13.51 7.65 1.02
C GLY A 227 -12.40 8.67 1.07
N PHE A 228 -11.29 8.29 0.46
CA PHE A 228 -10.04 9.02 0.51
C PHE A 228 -9.36 8.93 -0.83
N TYR A 229 -9.08 10.06 -1.46
CA TYR A 229 -8.28 10.12 -2.67
C TYR A 229 -6.95 10.80 -2.36
N TYR A 230 -5.90 10.00 -2.19
CA TYR A 230 -4.63 10.44 -1.62
C TYR A 230 -3.48 10.25 -2.61
N GLY A 231 -2.78 11.34 -2.92
CA GLY A 231 -1.65 11.33 -3.88
C GLY A 231 -0.36 11.94 -3.34
N ARG A 232 -0.33 12.32 -2.05
CA ARG A 232 0.80 13.04 -1.49
C ARG A 232 1.94 12.10 -1.10
N SER A 233 3.02 12.14 -1.89
CA SER A 233 4.31 11.56 -1.50
C SER A 233 5.14 12.57 -0.70
N PRO A 234 5.47 12.32 0.58
CA PRO A 234 6.41 13.16 1.31
C PRO A 234 7.84 12.96 0.81
N LYS A 235 8.59 14.05 0.62
CA LYS A 235 10.02 14.00 0.25
C LYS A 235 10.87 13.25 1.29
N THR A 236 10.44 13.31 2.54
CA THR A 236 11.04 12.62 3.69
C THR A 236 9.89 11.97 4.45
N PHE A 237 9.78 10.65 4.36
CA PHE A 237 8.73 9.90 5.04
C PHE A 237 9.02 9.94 6.54
N GLN A 238 8.46 10.93 7.23
CA GLN A 238 8.35 10.92 8.69
C GLN A 238 7.05 10.19 9.05
N GLN A 239 7.15 9.22 9.97
CA GLN A 239 6.06 8.31 10.36
C GLN A 239 4.77 9.05 10.74
N ASP A 240 4.91 10.14 11.52
CA ASP A 240 3.78 10.97 11.92
C ASP A 240 3.10 11.63 10.72
N THR A 241 3.88 12.16 9.79
CA THR A 241 3.41 12.92 8.63
C THR A 241 2.56 12.06 7.69
N VAL A 242 2.98 10.84 7.36
CA VAL A 242 2.25 10.01 6.37
C VAL A 242 0.93 9.49 6.94
N LEU A 243 0.98 8.97 8.17
CA LEU A 243 -0.20 8.37 8.81
C LEU A 243 -1.21 9.44 9.23
N GLN A 244 -0.76 10.59 9.74
CA GLN A 244 -1.66 11.70 10.12
C GLN A 244 -2.35 12.36 8.92
N HIS A 245 -1.70 12.43 7.75
CA HIS A 245 -2.29 13.06 6.55
C HIS A 245 -3.40 12.21 5.93
N SER A 246 -3.27 10.88 5.98
CA SER A 246 -4.24 9.99 5.34
C SER A 246 -5.62 10.02 6.01
N ARG A 247 -5.69 10.41 7.31
CA ARG A 247 -6.90 10.42 8.15
C ARG A 247 -7.69 9.11 8.13
N MET A 248 -7.07 8.02 7.73
CA MET A 248 -7.75 6.74 7.56
C MET A 248 -8.07 6.11 8.91
N PHE A 249 -7.21 6.30 9.91
CA PHE A 249 -7.41 5.75 11.25
C PHE A 249 -8.46 6.52 12.05
N GLY A 250 -9.17 5.80 12.92
CA GLY A 250 -10.18 6.38 13.80
C GLY A 250 -11.33 5.42 14.09
N TYR A 251 -12.25 5.85 14.95
CA TYR A 251 -13.45 5.10 15.28
C TYR A 251 -14.43 5.15 14.11
N ARG A 252 -14.79 3.97 13.58
CA ARG A 252 -15.69 3.85 12.43
C ARG A 252 -16.60 2.63 12.59
N PRO A 253 -17.92 2.77 12.35
CA PRO A 253 -18.80 1.62 12.25
C PRO A 253 -18.37 0.70 11.10
N ILE A 254 -18.38 -0.61 11.33
CA ILE A 254 -18.03 -1.61 10.31
C ILE A 254 -18.88 -1.48 9.04
N GLN A 255 -20.13 -1.03 9.18
CA GLN A 255 -21.03 -0.80 8.06
C GLN A 255 -20.56 0.36 7.17
N ASP A 256 -19.94 1.39 7.75
CA ASP A 256 -19.35 2.50 6.99
C ASP A 256 -18.06 2.04 6.30
N LEU A 257 -17.27 1.15 6.94
CA LEU A 257 -16.07 0.55 6.34
C LEU A 257 -16.37 -0.30 5.11
N ALA A 258 -17.53 -0.98 5.07
CA ALA A 258 -17.92 -1.78 3.91
C ALA A 258 -18.18 -0.98 2.64
N VAL A 259 -18.43 0.32 2.75
CA VAL A 259 -18.51 1.23 1.59
C VAL A 259 -17.29 2.14 1.46
N THR A 260 -16.28 1.96 2.31
CA THR A 260 -15.10 2.82 2.33
C THR A 260 -14.09 2.41 1.27
N ARG A 261 -13.51 3.39 0.58
CA ARG A 261 -12.42 3.18 -0.40
C ARG A 261 -11.27 4.16 -0.18
N PHE A 262 -10.04 3.65 -0.22
CA PHE A 262 -8.80 4.39 -0.15
C PHE A 262 -8.07 4.30 -1.49
N TYR A 263 -8.10 5.40 -2.23
CA TYR A 263 -7.44 5.55 -3.51
C TYR A 263 -6.05 6.14 -3.29
N THR A 264 -5.00 5.40 -3.63
CA THR A 264 -3.63 5.92 -3.62
C THR A 264 -2.74 5.14 -4.58
N THR A 265 -1.53 5.64 -4.88
CA THR A 265 -0.58 4.87 -5.70
C THR A 265 -0.03 3.68 -4.90
N GLU A 266 0.36 2.61 -5.60
CA GLU A 266 1.00 1.44 -4.98
C GLU A 266 2.23 1.85 -4.16
N GLU A 267 3.05 2.77 -4.69
CA GLU A 267 4.21 3.32 -3.98
C GLU A 267 3.84 3.92 -2.62
N ILE A 268 2.80 4.76 -2.55
CA ILE A 268 2.39 5.40 -1.29
C ILE A 268 1.80 4.36 -0.34
N TYR A 269 0.95 3.46 -0.84
CA TYR A 269 0.35 2.39 -0.05
C TYR A 269 1.43 1.50 0.58
N ASP A 270 2.44 1.12 -0.20
CA ASP A 270 3.56 0.30 0.27
C ASP A 270 4.39 0.99 1.34
N VAL A 271 4.63 2.30 1.21
CA VAL A 271 5.35 3.02 2.26
C VAL A 271 4.50 3.10 3.54
N MET A 272 3.19 3.35 3.43
CA MET A 272 2.30 3.31 4.60
C MET A 272 2.31 1.94 5.30
N ARG A 273 2.27 0.86 4.51
CA ARG A 273 2.40 -0.52 5.02
C ARG A 273 3.73 -0.74 5.74
N LYS A 274 4.86 -0.33 5.16
CA LYS A 274 6.19 -0.42 5.80
C LYS A 274 6.26 0.35 7.11
N ILE A 275 5.67 1.55 7.16
CA ILE A 275 5.59 2.36 8.39
C ILE A 275 4.76 1.62 9.46
N HIS A 276 3.63 1.04 9.09
CA HIS A 276 2.81 0.28 10.03
C HIS A 276 3.53 -0.99 10.53
N GLU A 277 4.24 -1.71 9.65
CA GLU A 277 5.06 -2.86 10.06
C GLU A 277 6.14 -2.45 11.07
N PHE A 278 6.79 -1.31 10.83
CA PHE A 278 7.77 -0.74 11.74
C PHE A 278 7.17 -0.37 13.10
N ASP A 279 6.04 0.33 13.12
CA ASP A 279 5.34 0.72 14.35
C ASP A 279 4.91 -0.51 15.18
N SER A 280 4.35 -1.52 14.51
CA SER A 280 3.95 -2.77 15.13
C SER A 280 5.14 -3.53 15.73
N ALA A 281 6.28 -3.52 15.02
CA ALA A 281 7.53 -4.09 15.51
C ALA A 281 8.05 -3.37 16.78
N LEU A 282 8.00 -2.04 16.79
CA LEU A 282 8.38 -1.23 17.95
C LEU A 282 7.48 -1.52 19.15
N ARG A 283 6.17 -1.58 18.93
CA ARG A 283 5.18 -1.90 19.96
C ARG A 283 5.43 -3.29 20.55
N ALA A 284 5.60 -4.32 19.73
CA ALA A 284 5.89 -5.67 20.19
C ALA A 284 7.22 -5.77 20.96
N ALA A 285 8.23 -4.99 20.59
CA ALA A 285 9.49 -4.94 21.34
C ALA A 285 9.30 -4.37 22.76
N ILE A 286 8.45 -3.34 22.90
CA ILE A 286 8.07 -2.77 24.20
C ILE A 286 7.27 -3.77 25.04
N GLU A 287 6.28 -4.46 24.44
CA GLU A 287 5.45 -5.46 25.13
C GLU A 287 6.26 -6.64 25.69
N ASN A 288 7.27 -7.09 24.94
CA ASN A 288 8.12 -8.22 25.33
C ASN A 288 9.20 -7.88 26.37
N GLY A 289 9.22 -6.65 26.91
CA GLY A 289 10.17 -6.24 27.95
C GLY A 289 11.63 -6.21 27.48
N ASN A 290 11.86 -6.06 26.17
CA ASN A 290 13.20 -5.94 25.62
C ASN A 290 13.73 -4.52 25.93
N ASP A 291 14.38 -4.36 27.09
CA ASP A 291 15.06 -3.12 27.50
C ASP A 291 16.15 -2.66 26.50
N ASN A 292 16.57 -3.56 25.61
CA ASN A 292 17.49 -3.27 24.50
C ASN A 292 16.85 -2.51 23.34
N GLY A 293 15.52 -2.30 23.35
CA GLY A 293 14.79 -1.58 22.31
C GLY A 293 14.83 -2.27 20.94
N VAL A 294 14.15 -1.69 19.95
CA VAL A 294 14.37 -2.04 18.55
C VAL A 294 15.80 -1.66 18.19
N ILE A 295 16.57 -2.63 17.69
CA ILE A 295 17.93 -2.37 17.21
C ILE A 295 17.78 -1.75 15.83
N PHE A 296 18.18 -0.49 15.72
CA PHE A 296 18.26 0.23 14.46
C PHE A 296 19.65 0.04 13.88
N ILE A 297 19.75 -0.48 12.67
CA ILE A 297 21.03 -0.73 12.01
C ILE A 297 21.12 0.01 10.68
N GLN A 298 22.28 0.60 10.43
CA GLN A 298 22.68 1.29 9.20
C GLN A 298 23.96 0.66 8.66
N LYS A 299 24.19 0.73 7.34
CA LYS A 299 25.55 0.58 6.78
C LYS A 299 26.33 1.89 6.83
N ASP A 300 27.53 1.85 7.41
CA ASP A 300 28.48 2.96 7.35
C ASP A 300 29.12 3.08 5.96
N THR A 301 29.94 4.13 5.75
CA THR A 301 30.69 4.36 4.49
C THR A 301 31.68 3.25 4.14
N SER A 302 31.95 2.33 5.06
CA SER A 302 32.81 1.15 4.91
C SER A 302 32.00 -0.16 4.81
N ASN A 303 30.70 -0.07 4.53
CA ASN A 303 29.78 -1.20 4.37
C ASN A 303 29.57 -2.06 5.64
N LYS A 304 29.97 -1.57 6.83
CA LYS A 304 29.77 -2.25 8.11
C LYS A 304 28.43 -1.86 8.73
N ILE A 305 27.79 -2.82 9.37
CA ILE A 305 26.51 -2.63 10.05
C ILE A 305 26.76 -2.01 11.42
N ILE A 306 26.23 -0.82 11.65
CA ILE A 306 26.36 -0.05 12.89
C ILE A 306 25.00 0.31 13.47
N PRO A 307 24.85 0.39 14.81
CA PRO A 307 23.65 0.93 15.43
C PRO A 307 23.42 2.39 15.03
N CYS A 308 22.20 2.77 14.67
CA CYS A 308 21.84 4.16 14.36
C CYS A 308 20.70 4.67 15.26
N SER A 309 20.53 5.98 15.34
CA SER A 309 19.41 6.58 16.08
C SER A 309 18.14 6.55 15.23
N PRO A 310 16.96 6.20 15.79
CA PRO A 310 15.68 6.23 15.07
C PRO A 310 15.44 7.55 14.32
N ASN A 311 15.88 8.67 14.88
CA ASN A 311 15.65 10.01 14.31
C ASN A 311 16.41 10.28 13.00
N LYS A 312 17.37 9.43 12.61
CA LYS A 312 18.15 9.63 11.39
C LYS A 312 17.66 8.76 10.21
N ILE A 313 16.58 8.02 10.40
CA ILE A 313 16.15 6.97 9.48
C ILE A 313 15.12 7.51 8.49
N LEU A 314 15.39 7.31 7.21
CA LEU A 314 14.41 7.55 6.14
C LEU A 314 13.45 6.37 6.06
N MET A 315 12.22 6.53 6.57
CA MET A 315 11.23 5.45 6.67
C MET A 315 10.88 4.78 5.34
N SER A 316 10.99 5.50 4.21
CA SER A 316 10.76 4.93 2.88
C SER A 316 11.76 3.83 2.50
N LYS A 317 12.95 3.83 3.12
CA LYS A 317 14.04 2.88 2.86
C LYS A 317 14.27 1.92 4.03
N VAL A 318 13.29 1.82 4.92
CA VAL A 318 13.34 0.92 6.06
C VAL A 318 12.89 -0.49 5.66
N THR A 319 13.68 -1.47 6.10
CA THR A 319 13.32 -2.88 6.08
C THR A 319 13.20 -3.38 7.52
N THR A 320 11.98 -3.66 7.97
CA THR A 320 11.74 -4.29 9.27
C THR A 320 11.96 -5.78 9.16
N LEU A 321 12.91 -6.33 9.91
CA LEU A 321 13.16 -7.76 10.06
C LEU A 321 12.38 -8.29 11.27
N LYS A 322 11.61 -9.36 11.06
CA LYS A 322 10.89 -10.13 12.08
C LYS A 322 11.07 -11.61 11.79
N PRO A 323 10.81 -12.53 12.74
CA PRO A 323 10.90 -13.96 12.49
C PRO A 323 10.13 -14.42 11.24
N LEU A 324 10.75 -15.27 10.42
CA LEU A 324 10.17 -15.89 9.22
C LEU A 324 9.59 -14.91 8.18
N LYS A 325 10.01 -13.63 8.20
CA LYS A 325 9.64 -12.65 7.18
C LYS A 325 10.28 -13.02 5.84
N ARG A 326 9.54 -12.77 4.76
CA ARG A 326 10.05 -12.84 3.39
C ARG A 326 10.47 -11.45 2.92
N LEU A 327 11.64 -11.35 2.33
CA LEU A 327 12.11 -10.20 1.57
C LEU A 327 12.30 -10.65 0.13
N LEU A 328 11.71 -9.94 -0.82
CA LEU A 328 11.76 -10.27 -2.25
C LEU A 328 11.48 -9.01 -3.09
N PRO A 329 11.98 -8.95 -4.33
CA PRO A 329 11.55 -7.92 -5.27
C PRO A 329 10.11 -8.21 -5.74
N ILE A 330 9.29 -7.16 -5.81
CA ILE A 330 7.89 -7.18 -6.29
C ILE A 330 7.74 -6.05 -7.29
N GLY A 331 6.93 -6.23 -8.34
CA GLY A 331 6.60 -5.19 -9.30
C GLY A 331 7.66 -4.84 -10.36
N PHE A 332 8.86 -5.39 -10.25
CA PHE A 332 9.95 -5.21 -11.22
C PHE A 332 9.57 -5.72 -12.62
N GLN A 333 10.32 -5.27 -13.63
CA GLN A 333 10.32 -5.85 -14.98
C GLN A 333 11.72 -6.39 -15.30
N THR A 334 11.81 -7.47 -16.07
CA THR A 334 13.09 -7.99 -16.53
C THR A 334 13.67 -7.12 -17.65
N GLY A 335 14.98 -7.15 -17.83
CA GLY A 335 15.60 -6.67 -19.07
C GLY A 335 15.15 -7.52 -20.28
N TYR A 336 15.36 -7.00 -21.48
CA TYR A 336 15.09 -7.76 -22.71
C TYR A 336 16.10 -8.91 -22.86
N LYS A 337 15.66 -9.98 -23.53
CA LYS A 337 16.47 -11.20 -23.77
C LYS A 337 17.90 -10.93 -24.25
N THR A 338 18.07 -10.01 -25.18
CA THR A 338 19.38 -9.64 -25.75
C THR A 338 20.34 -9.07 -24.71
N TYR A 339 19.84 -8.42 -23.66
CA TYR A 339 20.65 -7.77 -22.63
C TYR A 339 20.97 -8.70 -21.45
N ILE A 340 20.02 -9.55 -21.05
CA ILE A 340 20.16 -10.30 -19.79
C ILE A 340 20.59 -11.76 -19.96
N SER A 341 20.50 -12.35 -21.16
CA SER A 341 20.75 -13.79 -21.36
C SER A 341 22.14 -14.25 -20.90
N LYS A 342 23.18 -13.43 -21.12
CA LYS A 342 24.55 -13.75 -20.70
C LYS A 342 24.65 -13.81 -19.18
N THR A 343 24.15 -12.78 -18.49
CA THR A 343 24.15 -12.72 -17.02
C THR A 343 23.35 -13.87 -16.40
N VAL A 344 22.19 -14.20 -16.98
CA VAL A 344 21.38 -15.35 -16.53
C VAL A 344 22.14 -16.67 -16.67
N GLN A 345 22.87 -16.89 -17.77
CA GLN A 345 23.71 -18.08 -17.95
C GLN A 345 24.89 -18.14 -16.95
N GLU A 346 25.44 -16.99 -16.58
CA GLU A 346 26.48 -16.92 -15.53
C GLU A 346 25.89 -17.31 -14.16
N ILE A 347 24.69 -16.82 -13.83
CA ILE A 347 23.98 -17.21 -12.60
C ILE A 347 23.64 -18.71 -12.62
N ASP A 348 23.15 -19.23 -13.75
CA ASP A 348 22.83 -20.65 -13.92
C ASP A 348 24.07 -21.52 -13.59
N LYS A 349 25.25 -21.17 -14.12
CA LYS A 349 26.50 -21.89 -13.81
C LYS A 349 26.90 -21.81 -12.35
N MET A 350 26.76 -20.65 -11.71
CA MET A 350 27.07 -20.49 -10.29
C MET A 350 26.16 -21.38 -9.44
N VAL A 351 24.85 -21.30 -9.69
CA VAL A 351 23.85 -22.08 -8.95
C VAL A 351 24.07 -23.57 -9.17
N ASP A 352 24.36 -24.00 -10.39
CA ASP A 352 24.58 -25.42 -10.73
C ASP A 352 25.84 -26.01 -10.10
N SER A 353 26.80 -25.17 -9.71
CA SER A 353 28.04 -25.64 -9.08
C SER A 353 27.83 -26.21 -7.66
N PHE A 354 26.77 -25.79 -6.97
CA PHE A 354 26.50 -26.21 -5.58
C PHE A 354 25.14 -26.92 -5.40
N VAL A 355 24.23 -26.84 -6.38
CA VAL A 355 22.91 -27.50 -6.27
C VAL A 355 23.04 -29.01 -6.43
N GLN A 356 22.48 -29.75 -5.47
CA GLN A 356 22.36 -31.20 -5.51
C GLN A 356 20.88 -31.61 -5.51
N GLY A 357 20.31 -31.72 -6.71
CA GLY A 357 18.88 -31.99 -6.88
C GLY A 357 18.01 -30.90 -6.24
N ASN A 358 17.02 -31.29 -5.43
CA ASN A 358 16.09 -30.37 -4.77
C ASN A 358 16.41 -30.09 -3.29
N ALA A 359 17.52 -30.64 -2.78
CA ALA A 359 17.91 -30.50 -1.39
C ALA A 359 18.40 -29.07 -1.09
N PRO A 360 18.09 -28.51 0.10
CA PRO A 360 18.71 -27.27 0.55
C PRO A 360 20.22 -27.45 0.73
N VAL A 361 20.99 -26.42 0.37
CA VAL A 361 22.46 -26.44 0.46
C VAL A 361 22.94 -25.22 1.22
N LEU A 362 23.93 -25.38 2.09
CA LEU A 362 24.54 -24.27 2.81
C LEU A 362 25.68 -23.67 1.96
N ILE A 363 25.59 -22.39 1.63
CA ILE A 363 26.57 -21.67 0.82
C ILE A 363 27.23 -20.54 1.60
N ASP A 364 28.39 -20.08 1.11
CA ASP A 364 29.06 -18.90 1.66
C ASP A 364 28.27 -17.63 1.36
N LEU A 365 28.21 -16.73 2.35
CA LEU A 365 27.54 -15.43 2.23
C LEU A 365 28.06 -14.64 1.03
N LYS A 366 29.38 -14.71 0.76
CA LYS A 366 30.00 -14.05 -0.39
C LYS A 366 29.39 -14.50 -1.72
N ASP A 367 29.19 -15.81 -1.90
CA ASP A 367 28.61 -16.37 -3.11
C ASP A 367 27.14 -15.97 -3.24
N ALA A 368 26.39 -16.00 -2.12
CA ALA A 368 25.01 -15.52 -2.09
C ALA A 368 24.91 -14.04 -2.50
N VAL A 369 25.79 -13.17 -2.00
CA VAL A 369 25.83 -11.74 -2.38
C VAL A 369 26.11 -11.58 -3.87
N THR A 370 27.12 -12.27 -4.41
CA THR A 370 27.45 -12.20 -5.85
C THR A 370 26.29 -12.66 -6.73
N ILE A 371 25.55 -13.71 -6.32
CA ILE A 371 24.34 -14.15 -7.03
C ILE A 371 23.29 -13.04 -7.03
N ILE A 372 23.02 -12.42 -5.88
CA ILE A 372 22.02 -11.35 -5.75
C ILE A 372 22.38 -10.11 -6.57
N GLU A 373 23.65 -9.70 -6.59
CA GLU A 373 24.13 -8.59 -7.41
C GLU A 373 23.90 -8.87 -8.90
N LYS A 374 24.25 -10.07 -9.38
CA LYS A 374 23.99 -10.47 -10.77
C LYS A 374 22.52 -10.56 -11.11
N ILE A 375 21.68 -11.03 -10.19
CA ILE A 375 20.22 -11.02 -10.39
C ILE A 375 19.73 -9.60 -10.59
N HIS A 376 20.19 -8.64 -9.78
CA HIS A 376 19.78 -7.24 -9.90
C HIS A 376 20.11 -6.64 -11.27
N GLU A 377 21.26 -6.99 -11.86
CA GLU A 377 21.65 -6.59 -13.23
C GLU A 377 20.67 -7.06 -14.31
N THR A 378 19.84 -8.07 -14.02
CA THR A 378 18.84 -8.59 -14.98
C THR A 378 17.52 -7.82 -14.97
N PHE A 379 17.34 -6.86 -14.07
CA PHE A 379 16.11 -6.07 -13.96
C PHE A 379 16.22 -4.78 -14.78
N ASP A 380 15.10 -4.32 -15.34
CA ASP A 380 15.06 -3.05 -16.06
C ASP A 380 15.00 -1.88 -15.07
N PRO A 381 15.97 -0.96 -15.05
CA PRO A 381 15.96 0.21 -14.16
C PRO A 381 14.92 1.28 -14.54
N GLU A 382 14.37 1.22 -15.76
CA GLU A 382 13.41 2.17 -16.32
C GLU A 382 11.98 1.63 -16.37
N ALA A 383 11.76 0.35 -16.07
CA ALA A 383 10.44 -0.28 -16.12
C ALA A 383 10.14 -1.12 -14.87
N GLY A 384 8.93 -0.95 -14.35
CA GLY A 384 8.48 -1.62 -13.13
C GLY A 384 9.03 -0.97 -11.87
N GLU A 385 8.70 -1.59 -10.73
CA GLU A 385 9.13 -1.11 -9.41
C GLU A 385 10.62 -1.35 -9.17
N ARG A 386 11.26 -0.39 -8.50
CA ARG A 386 12.69 -0.49 -8.17
C ARG A 386 12.90 -1.39 -6.96
N TRP A 387 13.77 -2.39 -7.13
CA TRP A 387 14.22 -3.23 -6.04
C TRP A 387 15.35 -2.55 -5.25
N ASP A 388 15.17 -2.35 -3.95
CA ASP A 388 16.25 -1.96 -3.03
C ASP A 388 17.15 -3.18 -2.73
N VAL A 389 18.00 -3.52 -3.71
CA VAL A 389 18.97 -4.62 -3.61
C VAL A 389 19.96 -4.38 -2.46
N LYS A 390 20.28 -3.13 -2.15
CA LYS A 390 21.20 -2.79 -1.04
C LYS A 390 20.58 -3.20 0.29
N ALA A 391 19.30 -2.88 0.52
CA ALA A 391 18.61 -3.31 1.73
C ALA A 391 18.47 -4.83 1.81
N PHE A 392 18.22 -5.50 0.68
CA PHE A 392 18.15 -6.97 0.62
C PHE A 392 19.49 -7.61 1.01
N ILE A 393 20.59 -7.22 0.35
CA ILE A 393 21.95 -7.71 0.63
C ILE A 393 22.33 -7.45 2.09
N SER A 394 22.10 -6.23 2.56
CA SER A 394 22.49 -5.84 3.92
C SER A 394 21.68 -6.60 4.99
N SER A 395 20.40 -6.87 4.73
CA SER A 395 19.58 -7.74 5.58
C SER A 395 20.14 -9.15 5.61
N MET A 396 20.54 -9.70 4.46
CA MET A 396 21.15 -11.03 4.38
C MET A 396 22.48 -11.09 5.15
N GLU A 397 23.36 -10.11 4.97
CA GLU A 397 24.64 -10.02 5.67
C GLU A 397 24.45 -9.86 7.18
N TYR A 398 23.49 -9.04 7.61
CA TYR A 398 23.15 -8.91 9.03
C TYR A 398 22.76 -10.27 9.61
N LEU A 399 21.79 -10.93 8.97
CA LEU A 399 21.24 -12.19 9.45
C LEU A 399 22.28 -13.30 9.45
N ALA A 400 23.15 -13.37 8.44
CA ALA A 400 24.17 -14.41 8.34
C ALA A 400 25.35 -14.22 9.30
N ASN A 401 25.59 -12.99 9.78
CA ASN A 401 26.70 -12.69 10.69
C ASN A 401 26.29 -12.58 12.16
N ASN A 402 24.99 -12.47 12.46
CA ASN A 402 24.46 -12.38 13.83
C ASN A 402 23.85 -13.71 14.27
N VAL A 403 24.62 -14.79 14.12
CA VAL A 403 24.28 -16.18 14.48
C VAL A 403 25.40 -16.77 15.35
N PRO A 404 25.19 -17.93 16.03
CA PRO A 404 26.26 -18.61 16.76
C PRO A 404 27.51 -18.85 15.91
N GLU A 405 28.69 -18.81 16.55
CA GLU A 405 30.01 -18.73 15.89
C GLU A 405 30.23 -19.78 14.78
N GLN A 406 29.77 -21.01 15.01
CA GLN A 406 29.87 -22.14 14.09
C GLN A 406 29.11 -21.99 12.75
N HIS A 407 28.25 -20.98 12.63
CA HIS A 407 27.37 -20.78 11.49
C HIS A 407 27.51 -19.38 10.85
N ILE A 408 28.48 -18.57 11.31
CA ILE A 408 28.72 -17.22 10.80
C ILE A 408 29.07 -17.23 9.31
N GLY A 409 28.50 -16.28 8.56
CA GLY A 409 28.82 -16.06 7.16
C GLY A 409 28.26 -17.12 6.22
N LYS A 410 27.27 -17.91 6.67
CA LYS A 410 26.61 -18.93 5.87
C LYS A 410 25.14 -18.62 5.63
N VAL A 411 24.63 -19.04 4.47
CA VAL A 411 23.24 -18.86 4.04
C VAL A 411 22.73 -20.18 3.49
N TRP A 412 21.54 -20.60 3.93
CA TRP A 412 20.87 -21.75 3.30
C TRP A 412 20.32 -21.34 1.94
N CYS A 413 20.50 -22.18 0.93
CA CYS A 413 20.00 -21.95 -0.41
C CYS A 413 18.99 -23.04 -0.79
N VAL A 414 17.79 -22.63 -1.23
CA VAL A 414 16.76 -23.51 -1.76
C VAL A 414 16.51 -23.14 -3.21
N VAL A 415 16.83 -24.05 -4.13
CA VAL A 415 16.75 -23.76 -5.57
C VAL A 415 15.59 -24.50 -6.21
N ARG A 416 14.84 -23.79 -7.06
CA ARG A 416 13.84 -24.38 -7.95
C ARG A 416 13.97 -23.83 -9.34
N LYS A 417 13.82 -24.70 -10.32
CA LYS A 417 13.86 -24.35 -11.74
C LYS A 417 12.52 -24.64 -12.40
N ASP A 418 12.42 -24.24 -13.66
CA ASP A 418 11.31 -24.55 -14.55
C ASP A 418 9.95 -24.00 -14.05
N ARG A 419 10.00 -22.83 -13.42
CA ARG A 419 8.81 -22.07 -13.04
C ARG A 419 8.36 -21.15 -14.18
N ASN A 420 7.08 -20.80 -14.22
CA ASN A 420 6.52 -19.89 -15.21
C ASN A 420 5.42 -19.01 -14.58
N ILE A 421 5.79 -18.27 -13.54
CA ILE A 421 4.87 -17.45 -12.76
C ILE A 421 4.59 -16.14 -13.50
N ALA A 422 3.33 -15.69 -13.46
CA ALA A 422 2.89 -14.43 -14.04
C ALA A 422 3.42 -13.21 -13.26
N ARG A 423 3.68 -12.10 -13.95
CA ARG A 423 4.03 -10.82 -13.31
C ARG A 423 2.89 -10.24 -12.48
N PHE A 424 1.66 -10.50 -12.91
CA PHE A 424 0.43 -10.04 -12.28
C PHE A 424 -0.46 -11.21 -11.90
N ARG A 425 -1.11 -11.11 -10.74
CA ARG A 425 -2.13 -12.07 -10.29
C ARG A 425 -3.37 -11.94 -11.14
N LYS A 426 -3.81 -13.06 -11.75
CA LYS A 426 -5.02 -13.08 -12.59
C LYS A 426 -6.30 -12.68 -11.84
N SER A 427 -6.37 -12.94 -10.53
CA SER A 427 -7.55 -12.64 -9.72
C SER A 427 -7.68 -11.16 -9.35
N THR A 428 -6.56 -10.46 -9.15
CA THR A 428 -6.55 -9.12 -8.55
C THR A 428 -5.97 -8.04 -9.46
N GLY A 429 -5.19 -8.42 -10.48
CA GLY A 429 -4.41 -7.49 -11.28
C GLY A 429 -3.19 -6.90 -10.55
N ARG A 430 -3.00 -7.21 -9.25
CA ARG A 430 -1.84 -6.76 -8.48
C ARG A 430 -0.59 -7.54 -8.89
N TYR A 431 0.58 -6.98 -8.61
CA TYR A 431 1.84 -7.70 -8.80
C TYR A 431 1.89 -9.00 -8.00
N GLU A 432 2.56 -10.01 -8.56
CA GLU A 432 2.81 -11.25 -7.85
C GLU A 432 3.85 -11.07 -6.73
N ASP A 433 3.56 -11.61 -5.54
CA ASP A 433 4.38 -11.51 -4.32
C ASP A 433 4.71 -12.89 -3.70
N ALA A 434 4.32 -13.98 -4.34
CA ALA A 434 4.50 -15.34 -3.82
C ALA A 434 5.17 -16.32 -4.81
N PRO A 435 6.35 -15.98 -5.38
CA PRO A 435 7.06 -16.85 -6.32
C PRO A 435 7.56 -18.16 -5.69
N ASP A 436 7.60 -18.22 -4.36
CA ASP A 436 8.06 -19.33 -3.50
C ASP A 436 6.92 -20.23 -2.99
N THR A 437 5.66 -19.95 -3.39
CA THR A 437 4.48 -20.73 -3.00
C THR A 437 3.97 -21.51 -4.20
N ALA A 438 4.46 -22.74 -4.41
CA ALA A 438 3.99 -23.57 -5.51
C ALA A 438 2.74 -24.40 -5.19
N SER A 439 1.82 -24.45 -6.14
CA SER A 439 0.76 -25.46 -6.23
C SER A 439 1.37 -26.81 -6.62
N GLY A 440 1.15 -27.86 -5.81
CA GLY A 440 1.58 -29.23 -6.11
C GLY A 440 2.79 -29.72 -5.32
N GLY A 441 2.57 -30.07 -4.04
CA GLY A 441 3.43 -30.98 -3.25
C GLY A 441 4.84 -30.52 -2.85
N GLN A 442 5.42 -29.50 -3.50
CA GLN A 442 6.75 -28.97 -3.19
C GLN A 442 6.65 -27.49 -2.85
N ASN A 443 6.40 -27.18 -1.59
CA ASN A 443 6.30 -25.81 -1.09
C ASN A 443 7.68 -25.38 -0.54
N GLU A 444 8.41 -24.58 -1.33
CA GLU A 444 9.75 -24.09 -0.99
C GLU A 444 9.74 -23.26 0.27
N LEU A 445 8.72 -22.41 0.42
CA LEU A 445 8.57 -21.59 1.62
C LEU A 445 8.43 -22.45 2.88
N ASN A 446 7.71 -23.57 2.82
CA ASN A 446 7.61 -24.50 3.95
C ASN A 446 8.95 -25.18 4.25
N VAL A 447 9.72 -25.54 3.22
CA VAL A 447 11.08 -26.06 3.41
C VAL A 447 11.96 -25.00 4.06
N ALA A 448 11.94 -23.77 3.53
CA ALA A 448 12.70 -22.64 4.06
C ALA A 448 12.33 -22.35 5.52
N LYS A 449 11.03 -22.26 5.87
CA LYS A 449 10.57 -22.05 7.24
C LYS A 449 11.03 -23.13 8.21
N ARG A 450 11.15 -24.39 7.77
CA ARG A 450 11.65 -25.49 8.61
C ARG A 450 13.15 -25.39 8.90
N ILE A 451 13.95 -24.95 7.93
CA ILE A 451 15.41 -24.89 8.04
C ILE A 451 15.93 -23.52 8.50
N ALA A 452 15.11 -22.46 8.44
CA ALA A 452 15.42 -21.12 8.90
C ALA A 452 15.47 -21.04 10.44
N THR A 453 16.19 -21.94 11.10
CA THR A 453 16.33 -21.95 12.56
C THR A 453 17.26 -20.84 13.03
N GLU A 454 18.47 -20.80 12.47
CA GLU A 454 19.53 -19.86 12.86
C GLU A 454 20.04 -19.03 11.67
N ASN A 455 20.42 -19.66 10.55
CA ASN A 455 20.84 -18.94 9.35
C ASN A 455 19.65 -18.51 8.48
N PRO A 456 19.77 -17.39 7.75
CA PRO A 456 18.78 -17.02 6.76
C PRO A 456 18.73 -18.03 5.61
N VAL A 457 17.58 -18.10 4.95
CA VAL A 457 17.37 -18.96 3.77
C VAL A 457 17.12 -18.10 2.54
N LEU A 458 17.96 -18.24 1.53
CA LEU A 458 17.77 -17.68 0.21
C LEU A 458 17.10 -18.72 -0.69
N ILE A 459 15.84 -18.49 -1.04
CA ILE A 459 15.13 -19.25 -2.07
C ILE A 459 15.43 -18.60 -3.42
N LEU A 460 15.87 -19.39 -4.39
CA LEU A 460 16.11 -18.97 -5.77
C LEU A 460 15.16 -19.73 -6.69
N THR A 461 14.26 -19.01 -7.36
CA THR A 461 13.36 -19.60 -8.35
C THR A 461 13.71 -19.14 -9.75
N ARG A 462 13.97 -20.07 -10.66
CA ARG A 462 14.24 -19.78 -12.07
C ARG A 462 12.94 -19.82 -12.86
N GLN A 463 12.58 -18.68 -13.43
CA GLN A 463 11.36 -18.47 -14.21
C GLN A 463 11.66 -18.51 -15.71
N GLN A 464 10.69 -18.93 -16.52
CA GLN A 464 10.79 -18.91 -17.99
C GLN A 464 10.69 -17.49 -18.57
N GLY A 465 9.99 -16.59 -17.90
CA GLY A 465 9.88 -15.18 -18.27
C GLY A 465 9.21 -14.93 -19.62
N LEU A 466 8.13 -15.67 -19.91
CA LEU A 466 7.39 -15.54 -21.17
C LEU A 466 6.64 -14.19 -21.25
N GLU A 467 6.51 -13.67 -22.47
CA GLU A 467 5.78 -12.40 -22.73
C GLU A 467 4.30 -12.48 -22.37
N GLU A 468 3.66 -13.63 -22.63
CA GLU A 468 2.27 -13.91 -22.24
C GLU A 468 2.02 -13.83 -20.73
N GLN A 469 3.08 -13.97 -19.92
CA GLN A 469 3.05 -13.86 -18.46
C GLN A 469 3.37 -12.43 -17.97
N GLY A 470 3.53 -11.46 -18.88
CA GLY A 470 3.81 -10.06 -18.58
C GLY A 470 5.31 -9.70 -18.47
N TRP A 471 6.20 -10.62 -18.84
CA TRP A 471 7.66 -10.44 -18.86
C TRP A 471 8.16 -10.09 -20.27
N ARG A 472 9.48 -10.17 -20.52
CA ARG A 472 10.11 -9.79 -21.81
C ARG A 472 10.84 -10.92 -22.54
N GLY A 473 10.27 -12.13 -22.47
CA GLY A 473 10.67 -13.26 -23.30
C GLY A 473 12.04 -13.87 -22.97
N ALA A 474 12.48 -13.76 -21.71
CA ALA A 474 13.78 -14.21 -21.26
C ALA A 474 13.71 -14.88 -19.87
N PRO A 475 14.36 -16.04 -19.68
CA PRO A 475 14.46 -16.64 -18.35
C PRO A 475 15.16 -15.70 -17.36
N PHE A 476 14.76 -15.77 -16.09
CA PHE A 476 15.35 -14.95 -15.03
C PHE A 476 15.28 -15.68 -13.68
N TRP A 477 15.98 -15.14 -12.69
CA TRP A 477 15.99 -15.65 -11.32
C TRP A 477 15.26 -14.69 -10.38
N TRP A 478 14.35 -15.22 -9.57
CA TRP A 478 13.59 -14.46 -8.58
C TRP A 478 14.01 -14.89 -7.17
N PRO A 479 14.70 -14.01 -6.41
CA PRO A 479 15.20 -14.33 -5.09
C PRO A 479 14.18 -14.01 -4.00
N VAL A 480 14.07 -14.89 -3.00
CA VAL A 480 13.29 -14.66 -1.77
C VAL A 480 14.18 -14.98 -0.57
N LEU A 481 14.45 -14.00 0.27
CA LEU A 481 15.17 -14.17 1.53
C LEU A 481 14.18 -14.38 2.67
N VAL A 482 14.31 -15.48 3.38
CA VAL A 482 13.51 -15.82 4.56
C VAL A 482 14.37 -15.63 5.81
N THR A 483 13.87 -14.83 6.75
CA THR A 483 14.57 -14.58 8.01
C THR A 483 14.47 -15.76 8.98
N PRO A 484 15.49 -16.00 9.82
CA PRO A 484 15.46 -17.02 10.87
C PRO A 484 14.29 -16.90 11.87
N VAL A 485 13.92 -18.02 12.50
CA VAL A 485 12.92 -18.06 13.59
C VAL A 485 13.38 -17.24 14.80
N LYS A 486 14.68 -17.25 15.09
CA LYS A 486 15.26 -16.51 16.23
C LYS A 486 15.58 -15.05 15.91
N THR A 487 15.20 -14.52 14.75
CA THR A 487 15.51 -13.14 14.35
C THR A 487 14.89 -12.15 15.34
N PRO A 488 15.69 -11.35 16.07
CA PRO A 488 15.13 -10.26 16.85
C PRO A 488 14.48 -9.24 15.92
N THR A 489 13.47 -8.55 16.43
CA THR A 489 12.85 -7.45 15.69
C THR A 489 13.86 -6.33 15.50
N VAL A 490 14.31 -6.13 14.26
CA VAL A 490 15.40 -5.23 13.89
C VAL A 490 14.94 -4.35 12.75
N VAL A 491 15.34 -3.09 12.77
CA VAL A 491 14.95 -2.12 11.76
C VAL A 491 16.20 -1.68 11.03
N PHE A 492 16.25 -2.06 9.76
CA PHE A 492 17.37 -1.77 8.88
C PHE A 492 17.07 -0.59 7.97
N THR A 493 18.02 0.31 7.79
CA THR A 493 17.97 1.34 6.75
C THR A 493 19.24 1.34 5.90
N SER A 494 19.06 1.39 4.58
CA SER A 494 20.18 1.49 3.62
C SER A 494 20.75 2.90 3.52
N GLU A 495 19.98 3.93 3.92
CA GLU A 495 20.36 5.34 3.87
C GLU A 495 19.86 6.11 5.09
N VAL A 496 20.56 7.19 5.42
CA VAL A 496 20.33 7.99 6.64
C VAL A 496 20.25 9.47 6.25
N GLN A 497 19.35 10.21 6.89
CA GLN A 497 19.28 11.65 6.75
C GLN A 497 20.56 12.27 7.33
N GLU A 498 21.30 13.03 6.52
CA GLU A 498 22.47 13.79 6.96
C GLU A 498 22.15 14.76 8.10
#